data_AF-A0A538H8Z7-F1
#
_entry.id   AF-A0A538H8Z7-F1
#
_cell.length_a   1.000
_cell.length_b   1.000
_cell.length_c   1.000
_cell.angle_alpha   90.00
_cell.angle_beta   90.00
_cell.angle_gamma   90.00
#
_symmetry.space_group_name_H-M   'P 1'
#
loop_
_entity.id
_entity.type
_entity.pdbx_description
1 polymer ?
#
loop_
_entity_poly.entity_id
_entity_poly.type
_entity_poly.pdbx_seq_one_letter_code
_entity_poly.pdbx_strand_id
1 'polypeptide(L)'
;MKQVLVVFHLHEGSELEAEKLVAAEPPFDLEAAGFARLAVYLTRREAIFVFEGEEPEWHEDALIDDFLRPALRDRLDEWRKLGDVQTWPAHPIFFWEASADE
;
A
#
# COMPACT_ATOMS: atom_id res chain seq x y z
N MET A 1 14.38 5.83 6.13
CA MET A 1 12.99 5.41 5.89
C MET A 1 12.99 4.06 5.20
N LYS A 2 12.16 3.13 5.65
CA LYS A 2 11.89 1.86 4.94
C LYS A 2 10.56 1.98 4.19
N GLN A 3 10.43 1.23 3.09
CA GLN A 3 9.25 1.22 2.23
C GLN A 3 8.63 -0.18 2.16
N VAL A 4 7.33 -0.25 1.93
CA VAL A 4 6.62 -1.48 1.59
C VAL A 4 5.68 -1.19 0.43
N LEU A 5 5.70 -2.06 -0.59
CA LEU A 5 4.81 -1.97 -1.73
C LEU A 5 3.77 -3.08 -1.68
N VAL A 6 2.50 -2.69 -1.79
CA VAL A 6 1.39 -3.62 -2.05
C VAL A 6 0.86 -3.32 -3.44
N VAL A 7 0.89 -4.32 -4.32
CA VAL A 7 0.50 -4.20 -5.72
C VAL A 7 -0.71 -5.08 -5.99
N PHE A 8 -1.78 -4.48 -6.51
CA PHE A 8 -2.95 -5.18 -7.01
C PHE A 8 -2.91 -5.18 -8.52
N HIS A 9 -2.78 -6.34 -9.15
CA HIS A 9 -2.98 -6.47 -10.59
C HIS A 9 -4.47 -6.49 -10.89
N LEU A 10 -4.99 -5.36 -11.35
CA LEU A 10 -6.40 -5.16 -11.66
C LEU A 10 -6.80 -6.04 -12.84
N HIS A 11 -7.98 -6.64 -12.72
CA HIS A 11 -8.71 -7.20 -13.84
C HIS A 11 -9.13 -6.08 -14.80
N GLU A 12 -9.28 -6.42 -16.07
CA GLU A 12 -9.68 -5.47 -17.11
C GLU A 12 -11.06 -4.87 -16.79
N GLY A 13 -11.16 -3.54 -16.80
CA GLY A 13 -12.41 -2.80 -16.50
C GLY A 13 -12.62 -2.46 -15.02
N SER A 14 -11.72 -2.86 -14.13
CA SER A 14 -11.80 -2.57 -12.69
C SER A 14 -11.27 -1.18 -12.30
N GLU A 15 -10.76 -0.39 -13.23
CA GLU A 15 -10.04 0.86 -12.93
C GLU A 15 -10.90 1.89 -12.20
N LEU A 16 -12.14 2.09 -12.65
CA LEU A 16 -13.06 3.06 -12.06
C LEU A 16 -13.46 2.68 -10.64
N GLU A 17 -13.59 1.39 -10.38
CA GLU A 17 -13.99 0.85 -9.08
C GLU A 17 -12.79 0.88 -8.12
N ALA A 18 -11.59 0.61 -8.63
CA ALA A 18 -10.34 0.81 -7.91
C ALA A 18 -10.14 2.28 -7.51
N GLU A 19 -10.41 3.24 -8.42
CA GLU A 19 -10.30 4.67 -8.13
C GLU A 19 -11.21 5.11 -6.98
N LYS A 20 -12.47 4.63 -6.96
CA LYS A 20 -13.42 4.88 -5.87
C LYS A 20 -12.91 4.30 -4.54
N LEU A 21 -12.31 3.11 -4.57
CA LEU A 21 -11.80 2.43 -3.38
C LEU A 21 -10.54 3.10 -2.81
N VAL A 22 -9.68 3.66 -3.66
CA VAL A 22 -8.50 4.45 -3.25
C VAL A 22 -8.92 5.80 -2.67
N ALA A 23 -9.93 6.44 -3.24
CA ALA A 23 -10.41 7.75 -2.77
C ALA A 23 -11.07 7.67 -1.38
N ALA A 24 -11.48 6.49 -0.96
CA ALA A 24 -11.99 6.27 0.39
C ALA A 24 -10.83 6.17 1.38
N GLU A 25 -11.00 6.75 2.58
CA GLU A 25 -9.97 6.76 3.63
C GLU A 25 -9.36 5.36 3.88
N PRO A 26 -8.07 5.29 4.26
CA PRO A 26 -7.42 4.05 4.62
C PRO A 26 -8.23 3.35 5.73
N PRO A 27 -8.40 2.01 5.68
CA PRO A 27 -9.24 1.30 6.64
C PRO A 27 -8.61 1.13 8.03
N PHE A 28 -7.41 1.67 8.25
CA PHE A 28 -6.69 1.63 9.51
C PHE A 28 -5.92 2.93 9.74
N ASP A 29 -5.63 3.19 11.01
CA ASP A 29 -4.83 4.34 11.42
C ASP A 29 -3.36 4.11 11.03
N LEU A 30 -2.88 4.92 10.09
CA LEU A 30 -1.51 4.87 9.57
C LEU A 30 -0.48 5.26 10.62
N GLU A 31 -0.80 6.21 11.51
CA GLU A 31 0.13 6.67 12.53
C GLU A 31 0.26 5.63 13.64
N ALA A 32 -0.86 5.08 14.10
CA ALA A 32 -0.87 3.97 15.06
C ALA A 32 -0.19 2.71 14.50
N ALA A 33 -0.18 2.55 13.18
CA ALA A 33 0.56 1.51 12.50
C ALA A 33 2.07 1.68 12.62
N GLY A 34 2.58 2.91 12.77
CA GLY A 34 4.00 3.24 12.60
C GLY A 34 4.37 3.72 11.18
N PHE A 35 3.38 4.01 10.33
CA PHE A 35 3.63 4.62 9.02
C PHE A 35 3.62 6.15 9.12
N ALA A 36 4.65 6.77 8.56
CA ALA A 36 4.76 8.22 8.43
C ALA A 36 4.12 8.73 7.13
N ARG A 37 4.06 7.89 6.09
CA ARG A 37 3.50 8.29 4.79
C ARG A 37 2.89 7.12 4.02
N LEU A 38 1.79 7.42 3.34
CA LEU A 38 1.13 6.56 2.37
C LEU A 38 1.00 7.30 1.04
N ALA A 39 1.43 6.67 -0.04
CA ALA A 39 1.10 7.09 -1.40
C ALA A 39 0.39 5.94 -2.12
N VAL A 40 -0.66 6.25 -2.88
CA VAL A 40 -1.35 5.27 -3.72
C VAL A 40 -1.28 5.72 -5.17
N TYR A 41 -0.81 4.84 -6.04
CA TYR A 41 -0.72 5.05 -7.48
C TYR A 41 -1.71 4.12 -8.16
N LEU A 42 -2.49 4.66 -9.09
CA LEU A 42 -3.39 3.88 -9.92
C LEU A 42 -2.90 3.94 -11.36
N THR A 43 -2.70 2.77 -11.96
CA THR A 43 -2.48 2.58 -13.39
C THR A 43 -3.71 1.90 -13.99
N ARG A 44 -3.71 1.66 -15.31
CA ARG A 44 -4.78 0.86 -15.94
C ARG A 44 -4.80 -0.59 -15.47
N ARG A 45 -3.70 -1.08 -14.92
CA ARG A 45 -3.52 -2.51 -14.60
C ARG A 45 -3.09 -2.74 -13.17
N GLU A 46 -2.67 -1.71 -12.46
CA GLU A 46 -2.23 -1.84 -11.08
C GLU A 46 -2.81 -0.76 -10.17
N ALA A 47 -3.13 -1.15 -8.94
CA ALA A 47 -3.12 -0.22 -7.81
C ALA A 47 -1.90 -0.52 -6.94
N ILE A 48 -1.08 0.50 -6.67
CA ILE A 48 0.20 0.37 -5.98
C ILE A 48 0.16 1.24 -4.74
N PHE A 49 0.24 0.60 -3.57
CA PHE A 49 0.30 1.27 -2.28
C PHE A 49 1.75 1.28 -1.81
N VAL A 50 2.28 2.47 -1.55
CA VAL A 50 3.63 2.69 -1.01
C VAL A 50 3.48 3.21 0.41
N PHE A 51 3.90 2.41 1.37
CA PHE A 51 3.93 2.79 2.76
C PHE A 51 5.37 3.09 3.22
N GLU A 52 5.56 4.18 3.96
CA GLU A 52 6.86 4.68 4.42
C GLU A 52 6.86 4.89 5.94
N GLY A 53 7.95 4.50 6.63
CA GLY A 53 8.11 4.69 8.07
C GLY A 53 9.58 4.64 8.53
N GLU A 54 9.87 5.16 9.72
CA GLU A 54 11.22 5.19 10.31
C GLU A 54 11.60 3.87 10.98
N GLU A 55 10.65 3.22 11.65
CA GLU A 55 10.81 1.89 12.21
C GLU A 55 9.74 0.94 11.66
N PRO A 56 10.12 0.03 10.75
CA PRO A 56 9.46 -1.25 10.72
C PRO A 56 10.45 -2.25 11.30
N GLU A 57 10.23 -2.65 12.54
CA GLU A 57 10.63 -3.98 13.04
C GLU A 57 9.86 -5.11 12.33
N TRP A 58 9.10 -4.78 11.30
CA TRP A 58 8.24 -5.69 10.60
C TRP A 58 9.11 -6.49 9.64
N HIS A 59 9.44 -7.71 10.04
CA HIS A 59 9.88 -8.72 9.08
C HIS A 59 8.76 -8.88 8.04
N GLU A 60 9.11 -9.11 6.77
CA GLU A 60 8.19 -9.19 5.63
C GLU A 60 6.95 -10.06 5.94
N ASP A 61 7.18 -11.15 6.66
CA ASP A 61 6.14 -12.08 7.12
C ASP A 61 5.19 -11.47 8.17
N ALA A 62 5.69 -10.74 9.16
CA ALA A 62 4.89 -10.09 10.21
C ALA A 62 4.06 -8.91 9.66
N LEU A 63 4.60 -8.24 8.65
CA LEU A 63 3.91 -7.17 7.93
C LEU A 63 2.63 -7.69 7.31
N ILE A 64 2.75 -8.76 6.51
CA ILE A 64 1.65 -9.39 5.79
C ILE A 64 0.70 -10.07 6.77
N ASP A 65 1.21 -10.75 7.81
CA ASP A 65 0.39 -11.60 8.68
C ASP A 65 -0.26 -10.88 9.87
N ASP A 66 0.41 -9.92 10.50
CA ASP A 66 -0.08 -9.28 11.73
C ASP A 66 -0.75 -7.92 11.47
N PHE A 67 -0.15 -7.10 10.60
CA PHE A 67 -0.61 -5.73 10.41
C PHE A 67 -1.51 -5.57 9.20
N LEU A 68 -1.06 -6.13 8.08
CA LEU A 68 -1.76 -6.05 6.82
C LEU A 68 -2.95 -6.99 6.82
N ARG A 69 -2.81 -8.30 7.05
CA ARG A 69 -3.90 -9.30 6.92
C ARG A 69 -5.25 -8.91 7.54
N PRO A 70 -5.36 -8.42 8.79
CA PRO A 70 -6.65 -8.12 9.40
C PRO A 70 -7.30 -6.87 8.79
N ALA A 71 -6.55 -5.77 8.70
CA ALA A 71 -7.06 -4.51 8.14
C ALA A 71 -7.24 -4.56 6.62
N LEU A 72 -6.39 -5.35 5.95
CA LEU A 72 -6.55 -5.69 4.55
C LEU A 72 -7.71 -6.66 4.36
N ARG A 73 -8.04 -7.66 5.20
CA ARG A 73 -9.15 -8.59 4.90
C ARG A 73 -10.48 -7.89 4.56
N ASP A 74 -10.87 -6.89 5.35
CA ASP A 74 -12.20 -6.27 5.22
C ASP A 74 -12.33 -5.41 3.95
N ARG A 75 -11.27 -4.74 3.49
CA ARG A 75 -11.27 -3.97 2.22
C ARG A 75 -10.59 -4.68 1.05
N LEU A 76 -9.73 -5.67 1.31
CA LEU A 76 -9.17 -6.56 0.30
C LEU A 76 -10.23 -7.43 -0.29
N ASP A 77 -11.24 -7.86 0.45
CA ASP A 77 -12.28 -8.66 -0.17
C ASP A 77 -12.99 -7.86 -1.29
N GLU A 78 -12.95 -6.53 -1.24
CA GLU A 78 -13.32 -5.68 -2.37
C GLU A 78 -12.21 -5.59 -3.42
N TRP A 79 -10.95 -5.34 -3.03
CA TRP A 79 -9.81 -5.31 -3.97
C TRP A 79 -9.53 -6.64 -4.69
N ARG A 80 -9.76 -7.78 -4.05
CA ARG A 80 -9.61 -9.15 -4.56
C ARG A 80 -10.67 -9.51 -5.58
N LYS A 81 -11.82 -8.81 -5.56
CA LYS A 81 -12.80 -8.89 -6.66
C LYS A 81 -12.32 -8.10 -7.88
N LEU A 82 -11.48 -7.10 -7.65
CA LEU A 82 -10.99 -6.19 -8.68
C LEU A 82 -9.65 -6.63 -9.27
N GLY A 83 -8.86 -7.46 -8.57
CA GLY A 83 -7.55 -7.89 -9.03
C GLY A 83 -6.83 -8.88 -8.12
N ASP A 84 -5.73 -9.44 -8.64
CA ASP A 84 -4.85 -10.34 -7.90
C ASP A 84 -3.84 -9.55 -7.05
N VAL A 85 -3.67 -9.92 -5.78
CA VAL A 85 -2.76 -9.23 -4.86
C VAL A 85 -1.35 -9.83 -4.91
N GLN A 86 -0.35 -8.97 -5.03
CA GLN A 86 1.06 -9.28 -4.79
C GLN A 86 1.65 -8.26 -3.82
N THR A 87 2.35 -8.77 -2.81
CA THR A 87 3.02 -7.93 -1.81
C THR A 87 4.51 -8.04 -2.05
N TRP A 88 5.15 -6.88 -2.20
CA TRP A 88 6.58 -6.79 -2.47
C TRP A 88 7.22 -5.94 -1.38
N PRO A 89 7.96 -6.57 -0.46
CA PRO A 89 8.88 -5.81 0.37
C PRO A 89 9.91 -5.16 -0.55
N ALA A 90 10.09 -3.85 -0.41
CA ALA A 90 11.00 -3.10 -1.27
C ALA A 90 11.88 -2.19 -0.43
N HIS A 91 13.17 -2.20 -0.72
CA HIS A 91 14.05 -1.14 -0.26
C HIS A 91 14.42 -0.26 -1.46
N PRO A 92 14.36 1.07 -1.34
CA PRO A 92 14.82 1.93 -2.42
C PRO A 92 16.31 1.67 -2.66
N ILE A 93 16.67 1.27 -3.89
CA ILE A 93 18.07 1.12 -4.34
C ILE A 93 18.70 2.48 -4.67
N PHE A 94 17.86 3.48 -4.95
CA PHE A 94 18.22 4.87 -5.15
C PHE A 94 17.01 5.71 -4.73
N PHE A 95 17.24 6.77 -3.97
CA PHE A 95 16.20 7.72 -3.55
C PHE A 95 16.78 9.13 -3.65
N TRP A 96 15.96 10.04 -4.18
CA TRP A 96 16.29 11.46 -4.24
C TRP A 96 15.06 12.26 -3.83
N GLU A 97 15.26 13.16 -2.88
CA GLU A 97 14.26 14.11 -2.43
C GLU A 97 14.86 15.51 -2.61
N ALA A 98 14.11 16.41 -3.23
CA ALA A 98 14.47 17.82 -3.23
C ALA A 98 14.32 18.32 -1.79
N SER A 99 15.34 19.00 -1.26
CA SER A 99 15.20 19.71 0.01
C SER A 99 13.97 20.61 -0.07
N ALA A 100 12.95 20.34 0.75
CA ALA A 100 11.91 21.33 0.98
C ALA A 100 12.58 22.46 1.76
N ASP A 101 12.92 23.56 1.09
CA ASP A 101 13.29 24.78 1.79
C ASP A 101 12.04 25.28 2.54
N GLU A 102 12.09 25.11 3.87
CA GLU A 102 11.25 25.60 5.00
C GLU A 102 9.73 25.37 5.01
#